data_AF-A0A1F5JFS6-F1
#
_entry.id   AF-A0A1F5JFS6-F1
#
_cell.length_a   1.000
_cell.length_b   1.000
_cell.length_c   1.000
_cell.angle_alpha   90.00
_cell.angle_beta   90.00
_cell.angle_gamma   90.00
#
_symmetry.space_group_name_H-M   'P 1'
#
loop_
_entity.id
_entity.type
_entity.pdbx_description
1 polymer ?
#
loop_
_entity_poly.entity_id
_entity_poly.type
_entity_poly.pdbx_seq_one_letter_code
_entity_poly.pdbx_strand_id
1 'polypeptide(L)'
;MSKINPLHITQAFNIGAKETDLDFFDANLFYDSRLFIDPFLLKRSPVEEERELFKRFSLYFKTAYQKSINARNNDSQIQRLKKFLTFKEPKEINLGYTQNSNQGSGPGAGFAEGLLTFFLESSAVKLINEKELFPEEDFNPKFVAIFADGFGEDGISDLSANLIMDYLISYTKIQAKKWNIDFNILPVQQTFDYEEMDWTGGINAELPENPLRPGEPVVFVPRRLLRSHDVSEKDKAVKKVIGILRQDQNLKSRFSNLVNKPIRDINVEEIRNILITEDSVLKAFVSSLEEEDINAYDFQKDLLGFLALKRHEHAFDDLKVEAISSCATLLKETMVFIDIVKQENEVRDGWKAAWTPDLAKPVKEEVFGRNFRAMGFSFFSKFPTVSFIPQTGTGNGLLDFAVIYKNCRIAVELKKLCNNSLTGDPPLAAYLHGIKRQLPNYVLCLPAKVAIYLTIQHYRDTRRRGKNHDSRANEIRAVVDEVKTEIKSKLPSFNDLYYINIDVSPKKSPSKV
;
A
#
# COMPACT_ATOMS: atom_id res chain seq x y z
N MET A 1 -14.04 -10.35 22.46
CA MET A 1 -14.10 -9.71 21.13
C MET A 1 -14.70 -10.72 20.17
N SER A 2 -15.79 -10.38 19.51
CA SER A 2 -16.30 -11.15 18.37
C SER A 2 -15.16 -11.29 17.34
N LYS A 3 -15.07 -12.44 16.66
CA LYS A 3 -14.17 -12.62 15.52
C LYS A 3 -14.63 -11.64 14.43
N ILE A 4 -13.98 -10.50 14.30
CA ILE A 4 -14.12 -9.67 13.10
C ILE A 4 -13.20 -10.29 12.07
N ASN A 5 -13.80 -10.91 11.06
CA ASN A 5 -13.07 -11.52 9.97
C ASN A 5 -12.84 -10.46 8.89
N PRO A 6 -11.63 -10.31 8.33
CA PRO A 6 -11.45 -9.56 7.10
C PRO A 6 -12.35 -10.17 6.02
N LEU A 7 -13.11 -9.31 5.33
CA LEU A 7 -14.01 -9.70 4.25
C LEU A 7 -13.75 -8.80 3.06
N HIS A 8 -13.68 -9.41 1.88
CA HIS A 8 -13.82 -8.68 0.63
C HIS A 8 -15.29 -8.32 0.37
N ILE A 9 -15.55 -7.31 -0.46
CA ILE A 9 -16.91 -6.89 -0.84
C ILE A 9 -17.77 -8.09 -1.27
N THR A 10 -17.25 -8.95 -2.12
CA THR A 10 -18.00 -10.13 -2.60
C THR A 10 -18.36 -11.10 -1.47
N GLN A 11 -17.47 -11.30 -0.50
CA GLN A 11 -17.73 -12.14 0.66
C GLN A 11 -18.74 -11.48 1.61
N ALA A 12 -18.60 -10.17 1.82
CA ALA A 12 -19.46 -9.37 2.69
C ALA A 12 -20.92 -9.33 2.22
N PHE A 13 -21.14 -9.28 0.90
CA PHE A 13 -22.47 -9.21 0.29
C PHE A 13 -22.89 -10.51 -0.42
N ASN A 14 -22.19 -11.62 -0.17
CA ASN A 14 -22.50 -12.95 -0.71
C ASN A 14 -22.63 -12.99 -2.26
N ILE A 15 -21.71 -12.34 -2.96
CA ILE A 15 -21.65 -12.27 -4.42
C ILE A 15 -20.88 -13.47 -4.96
N GLY A 16 -21.58 -14.45 -5.55
CA GLY A 16 -21.00 -15.66 -6.14
C GLY A 16 -20.35 -15.48 -7.52
N ALA A 17 -19.64 -14.37 -7.75
CA ALA A 17 -19.03 -14.03 -9.04
C ALA A 17 -17.53 -14.36 -9.08
N LYS A 18 -17.02 -14.73 -10.26
CA LYS A 18 -15.57 -14.85 -10.46
C LYS A 18 -14.96 -13.45 -10.50
N GLU A 19 -13.68 -13.36 -10.15
CA GLU A 19 -12.95 -12.10 -10.18
C GLU A 19 -12.97 -11.42 -11.56
N THR A 20 -12.98 -12.22 -12.63
CA THR A 20 -13.05 -11.76 -14.02
C THR A 20 -14.39 -11.13 -14.39
N ASP A 21 -15.44 -11.38 -13.61
CA ASP A 21 -16.80 -10.92 -13.90
C ASP A 21 -17.12 -9.60 -13.16
N LEU A 22 -16.24 -9.19 -12.24
CA LEU A 22 -16.36 -7.96 -11.45
C LEU A 22 -15.76 -6.77 -12.21
N ASP A 23 -16.58 -5.73 -12.42
CA ASP A 23 -16.15 -4.46 -13.01
C ASP A 23 -15.46 -3.54 -11.97
N PHE A 24 -15.75 -3.74 -10.68
CA PHE A 24 -15.18 -3.02 -9.56
C PHE A 24 -14.12 -3.85 -8.82
N PHE A 25 -13.24 -3.17 -8.10
CA PHE A 25 -12.27 -3.84 -7.24
C PHE A 25 -12.95 -4.39 -6.01
N ASP A 26 -12.80 -5.70 -5.82
CA ASP A 26 -13.27 -6.42 -4.65
C ASP A 26 -12.42 -6.04 -3.43
N ALA A 27 -12.66 -4.85 -2.86
CA ALA A 27 -11.85 -4.28 -1.80
C ALA A 27 -12.00 -5.05 -0.49
N ASN A 28 -10.93 -5.07 0.32
CA ASN A 28 -11.02 -5.57 1.68
C ASN A 28 -11.70 -4.52 2.56
N LEU A 29 -12.75 -4.90 3.30
CA LEU A 29 -13.49 -3.96 4.13
C LEU A 29 -12.86 -3.71 5.50
N PHE A 30 -11.86 -4.50 5.91
CA PHE A 30 -11.19 -4.36 7.21
C PHE A 30 -9.97 -3.44 7.15
N TYR A 31 -9.25 -3.43 6.02
CA TYR A 31 -8.06 -2.63 5.83
C TYR A 31 -7.96 -2.09 4.41
N ASP A 32 -7.21 -0.99 4.24
CA ASP A 32 -7.04 -0.36 2.94
C ASP A 32 -6.05 -1.13 2.05
N SER A 33 -6.41 -1.21 0.77
CA SER A 33 -5.51 -1.72 -0.25
C SER A 33 -4.64 -0.60 -0.79
N ARG A 34 -3.33 -0.87 -0.91
CA ARG A 34 -2.33 0.07 -1.47
C ARG A 34 -2.43 0.17 -3.00
N LEU A 35 -3.64 0.48 -3.45
CA LEU A 35 -4.07 0.78 -4.80
C LEU A 35 -4.56 2.22 -4.80
N PHE A 36 -4.40 2.89 -5.93
CA PHE A 36 -4.62 4.33 -6.04
C PHE A 36 -5.43 4.61 -7.29
N ILE A 37 -6.39 5.53 -7.17
CA ILE A 37 -7.07 6.09 -8.34
C ILE A 37 -6.07 7.01 -9.05
N ASP A 38 -5.71 6.67 -10.28
CA ASP A 38 -4.78 7.47 -11.10
C ASP A 38 -5.58 8.31 -12.10
N PRO A 39 -5.50 9.66 -12.06
CA PRO A 39 -6.17 10.54 -13.02
C PRO A 39 -5.90 10.19 -14.48
N PHE A 40 -4.72 9.65 -14.79
CA PHE A 40 -4.40 9.24 -16.15
C PHE A 40 -5.16 8.01 -16.62
N LEU A 41 -5.61 7.17 -15.70
CA LEU A 41 -6.51 6.07 -16.02
C LEU A 41 -7.92 6.57 -16.34
N LEU A 42 -8.35 7.71 -15.80
CA LEU A 42 -9.56 8.41 -16.26
C LEU A 42 -9.37 8.90 -17.70
N LYS A 43 -8.29 9.67 -17.96
CA LYS A 43 -7.97 10.22 -19.29
C LYS A 43 -7.92 9.14 -20.38
N ARG A 44 -7.41 7.95 -20.05
CA ARG A 44 -7.27 6.80 -20.96
C ARG A 44 -8.35 5.74 -20.78
N SER A 45 -9.41 6.02 -20.04
CA SER A 45 -10.45 5.03 -19.77
C SER A 45 -11.13 4.61 -21.08
N PRO A 46 -11.50 3.32 -21.23
CA PRO A 46 -12.39 2.90 -22.32
C PRO A 46 -13.80 3.50 -22.22
N VAL A 47 -14.22 3.99 -21.05
CA VAL A 47 -15.54 4.59 -20.80
C VAL A 47 -15.49 6.10 -21.05
N GLU A 48 -16.34 6.62 -21.96
CA GLU A 48 -16.36 8.05 -22.32
C GLU A 48 -16.65 8.95 -21.11
N GLU A 49 -17.65 8.60 -20.31
CA GLU A 49 -18.01 9.37 -19.11
C GLU A 49 -16.81 9.54 -18.17
N GLU A 50 -15.97 8.51 -18.01
CA GLU A 50 -14.77 8.57 -17.18
C GLU A 50 -13.67 9.46 -17.76
N ARG A 51 -13.54 9.51 -19.10
CA ARG A 51 -12.58 10.43 -19.74
C ARG A 51 -12.94 11.88 -19.47
N GLU A 52 -14.23 12.20 -19.51
CA GLU A 52 -14.72 13.56 -19.24
C GLU A 52 -14.46 14.00 -17.79
N LEU A 53 -14.42 13.07 -16.82
CA LEU A 53 -14.06 13.37 -15.43
C LEU A 53 -12.63 13.91 -15.29
N PHE A 54 -11.72 13.62 -16.22
CA PHE A 54 -10.35 14.15 -16.16
C PHE A 54 -10.30 15.69 -16.21
N LYS A 55 -11.24 16.33 -16.93
CA LYS A 55 -11.32 17.80 -17.04
C LYS A 55 -11.57 18.49 -15.70
N ARG A 56 -12.13 17.78 -14.73
CA ARG A 56 -12.38 18.27 -13.38
C ARG A 56 -11.10 18.63 -12.62
N PHE A 57 -10.00 17.92 -12.89
CA PHE A 57 -8.70 18.23 -12.28
C PHE A 57 -8.21 19.59 -12.76
N SER A 58 -8.26 19.85 -14.06
CA SER A 58 -7.94 21.16 -14.62
C SER A 58 -8.75 22.28 -13.99
N LEU A 59 -10.06 22.09 -13.84
CA LEU A 59 -10.95 23.06 -13.23
C LEU A 59 -10.57 23.33 -11.76
N TYR A 60 -10.25 22.29 -10.99
CA TYR A 60 -9.78 22.41 -9.61
C TYR A 60 -8.46 23.19 -9.51
N PHE A 61 -7.42 22.79 -10.26
CA PHE A 61 -6.10 23.42 -10.19
C PHE A 61 -6.07 24.85 -10.75
N LYS A 62 -6.85 25.14 -11.81
CA LYS A 62 -7.05 26.52 -12.30
C LYS A 62 -7.71 27.40 -11.24
N THR A 63 -8.69 26.86 -10.53
CA THR A 63 -9.39 27.58 -9.45
C THR A 63 -8.47 27.83 -8.26
N ALA A 64 -7.69 26.84 -7.84
CA ALA A 64 -6.65 27.01 -6.82
C ALA A 64 -5.67 28.13 -7.21
N TYR A 65 -5.23 28.13 -8.45
CA TYR A 65 -4.33 29.15 -8.98
C TYR A 65 -4.97 30.55 -8.96
N GLN A 66 -6.19 30.71 -9.45
CA GLN A 66 -6.90 31.99 -9.42
C GLN A 66 -7.08 32.51 -7.98
N LYS A 67 -7.46 31.63 -7.04
CA LYS A 67 -7.55 31.97 -5.61
C LYS A 67 -6.18 32.38 -5.05
N SER A 68 -5.08 31.77 -5.51
CA SER A 68 -3.71 32.12 -5.08
C SER A 68 -3.25 33.50 -5.53
N ILE A 69 -3.63 33.96 -6.72
CA ILE A 69 -3.32 35.32 -7.20
C ILE A 69 -3.91 36.36 -6.24
N ASN A 70 -5.16 36.15 -5.83
CA ASN A 70 -5.86 37.03 -4.91
C ASN A 70 -5.37 36.93 -3.45
N ALA A 71 -4.63 35.87 -3.11
CA ALA A 71 -4.12 35.60 -1.76
C ALA A 71 -2.76 36.24 -1.48
N ARG A 72 -1.96 36.55 -2.52
CA ARG A 72 -0.65 37.20 -2.38
C ARG A 72 -0.85 38.56 -1.70
N ASN A 73 -0.47 38.67 -0.42
CA ASN A 73 -0.61 39.84 0.46
C ASN A 73 -1.94 39.97 1.23
N ASN A 74 -2.75 38.92 1.35
CA ASN A 74 -3.95 38.96 2.20
C ASN A 74 -4.13 37.67 3.01
N ASP A 75 -3.85 37.73 4.31
CA ASP A 75 -3.93 36.58 5.23
C ASP A 75 -5.30 35.89 5.21
N SER A 76 -6.39 36.66 5.12
CA SER A 76 -7.74 36.07 5.06
C SER A 76 -7.97 35.26 3.78
N GLN A 77 -7.37 35.68 2.67
CA GLN A 77 -7.45 34.96 1.39
C GLN A 77 -6.50 33.77 1.36
N ILE A 78 -5.33 33.86 2.02
CA ILE A 78 -4.44 32.72 2.25
C ILE A 78 -5.17 31.63 3.04
N GLN A 79 -5.91 31.99 4.10
CA GLN A 79 -6.69 31.02 4.87
C GLN A 79 -7.82 30.39 4.04
N ARG A 80 -8.48 31.17 3.17
CA ARG A 80 -9.49 30.63 2.24
C ARG A 80 -8.89 29.68 1.21
N LEU A 81 -7.73 30.00 0.64
CA LEU A 81 -7.00 29.10 -0.25
C LEU A 81 -6.60 27.82 0.49
N LYS A 82 -6.03 27.95 1.69
CA LYS A 82 -5.68 26.79 2.53
C LYS A 82 -6.88 25.88 2.77
N LYS A 83 -8.04 26.45 3.09
CA LYS A 83 -9.30 25.69 3.24
C LYS A 83 -9.68 24.98 1.93
N PHE A 84 -9.60 25.65 0.78
CA PHE A 84 -9.88 25.06 -0.54
C PHE A 84 -8.90 23.93 -0.91
N LEU A 85 -7.65 24.02 -0.46
CA LEU A 85 -6.63 22.97 -0.67
C LEU A 85 -6.72 21.84 0.36
N THR A 86 -7.61 21.95 1.36
CA THR A 86 -7.78 20.94 2.41
C THR A 86 -8.99 20.06 2.11
N PHE A 87 -8.76 18.78 1.89
CA PHE A 87 -9.80 17.75 1.80
C PHE A 87 -9.51 16.59 2.75
N LYS A 88 -10.56 15.79 3.00
CA LYS A 88 -10.54 14.58 3.82
C LYS A 88 -10.22 13.37 2.95
N GLU A 89 -9.53 12.40 3.54
CA GLU A 89 -9.32 11.09 2.95
C GLU A 89 -10.68 10.36 2.79
N PRO A 90 -11.00 9.85 1.59
CA PRO A 90 -12.27 9.18 1.29
C PRO A 90 -12.28 7.74 1.84
N LYS A 91 -12.56 7.57 3.13
CA LYS A 91 -12.45 6.27 3.84
C LYS A 91 -13.38 5.18 3.29
N GLU A 92 -14.47 5.59 2.64
CA GLU A 92 -15.52 4.73 2.09
C GLU A 92 -15.08 3.90 0.87
N ILE A 93 -13.93 4.19 0.23
CA ILE A 93 -13.44 3.43 -0.94
C ILE A 93 -12.46 2.30 -0.58
N ASN A 94 -12.03 2.19 0.69
CA ASN A 94 -11.10 1.16 1.18
C ASN A 94 -9.73 1.10 0.45
N LEU A 95 -9.19 2.26 0.08
CA LEU A 95 -7.89 2.44 -0.58
C LEU A 95 -6.97 3.31 0.26
N GLY A 96 -5.65 3.12 0.11
CA GLY A 96 -4.64 3.94 0.78
C GLY A 96 -3.46 3.15 1.31
N TYR A 97 -2.61 3.80 2.10
CA TYR A 97 -1.41 3.18 2.69
C TYR A 97 -1.70 2.33 3.93
N THR A 98 -2.84 2.54 4.58
CA THR A 98 -3.19 1.92 5.86
C THR A 98 -3.72 0.50 5.69
N GLN A 99 -2.80 -0.45 5.59
CA GLN A 99 -3.12 -1.89 5.60
C GLN A 99 -3.67 -2.43 6.93
N ASN A 100 -3.94 -1.57 7.92
CA ASN A 100 -4.21 -2.00 9.29
C ASN A 100 -5.43 -1.33 9.95
N SER A 101 -5.93 -0.23 9.38
CA SER A 101 -7.18 0.41 9.79
C SER A 101 -7.55 1.54 8.83
N ASN A 102 -8.84 1.71 8.54
CA ASN A 102 -9.36 2.90 7.83
C ASN A 102 -9.34 4.18 8.71
N GLN A 103 -8.48 4.21 9.74
CA GLN A 103 -8.35 5.33 10.66
C GLN A 103 -7.01 6.05 10.47
N GLY A 104 -6.61 6.22 9.21
CA GLY A 104 -5.52 7.12 8.83
C GLY A 104 -5.71 8.52 9.42
N SER A 105 -4.62 9.09 9.90
CA SER A 105 -4.45 10.54 10.01
C SER A 105 -4.16 11.01 8.58
N GLY A 106 -5.22 11.23 7.80
CA GLY A 106 -5.10 11.47 6.37
C GLY A 106 -4.08 12.57 6.03
N PRO A 107 -3.58 12.59 4.78
CA PRO A 107 -2.51 13.49 4.36
C PRO A 107 -2.86 14.99 4.50
N GLY A 108 -4.12 15.34 4.77
CA GLY A 108 -4.73 16.67 4.64
C GLY A 108 -3.93 17.85 5.20
N ALA A 109 -3.29 17.74 6.37
CA ALA A 109 -2.59 18.89 6.97
C ALA A 109 -1.23 19.19 6.29
N GLY A 110 -0.42 18.16 6.03
CA GLY A 110 0.87 18.32 5.34
C GLY A 110 0.68 18.57 3.84
N PHE A 111 -0.31 17.91 3.25
CA PHE A 111 -0.68 18.05 1.84
C PHE A 111 -1.15 19.47 1.50
N ALA A 112 -2.11 20.02 2.25
CA ALA A 112 -2.64 21.36 1.99
C ALA A 112 -1.57 22.43 2.15
N GLU A 113 -0.64 22.26 3.10
CA GLU A 113 0.47 23.19 3.32
C GLU A 113 1.49 23.14 2.17
N GLY A 114 1.80 21.94 1.66
CA GLY A 114 2.67 21.76 0.49
C GLY A 114 2.09 22.41 -0.77
N LEU A 115 0.80 22.20 -1.04
CA LEU A 115 0.12 22.88 -2.14
C LEU A 115 0.05 24.39 -1.93
N LEU A 116 -0.27 24.84 -0.72
CA LEU A 116 -0.35 26.26 -0.41
C LEU A 116 0.98 26.96 -0.68
N THR A 117 2.08 26.36 -0.22
CA THR A 117 3.44 26.85 -0.48
C THR A 117 3.69 26.93 -1.98
N PHE A 118 3.42 25.86 -2.72
CA PHE A 118 3.56 25.83 -4.18
C PHE A 118 2.78 26.96 -4.88
N PHE A 119 1.49 27.14 -4.55
CA PHE A 119 0.64 28.14 -5.18
C PHE A 119 1.00 29.59 -4.80
N LEU A 120 1.51 29.81 -3.58
CA LEU A 120 1.94 31.12 -3.12
C LEU A 120 3.32 31.52 -3.65
N GLU A 121 4.18 30.56 -3.98
CA GLU A 121 5.46 30.82 -4.64
C GLU A 121 5.27 31.44 -6.04
N SER A 122 6.20 32.31 -6.43
CA SER A 122 6.20 32.97 -7.75
C SER A 122 6.34 31.99 -8.92
N SER A 123 6.87 30.79 -8.67
CA SER A 123 7.04 29.70 -9.62
C SER A 123 5.71 29.17 -10.19
N ALA A 124 4.65 29.09 -9.37
CA ALA A 124 3.33 28.59 -9.83
C ALA A 124 2.70 29.46 -10.93
N VAL A 125 3.00 30.77 -10.97
CA VAL A 125 2.51 31.67 -12.04
C VAL A 125 3.13 31.32 -13.38
N LYS A 126 4.41 30.94 -13.43
CA LYS A 126 5.02 30.52 -14.69
C LYS A 126 4.42 29.18 -15.14
N LEU A 127 4.27 28.26 -14.20
CA LEU A 127 3.87 26.88 -14.46
C LEU A 127 2.43 26.76 -14.97
N ILE A 128 1.47 27.42 -14.34
CA ILE A 128 0.03 27.21 -14.62
C ILE A 128 -0.47 28.08 -15.78
N ASN A 129 0.12 29.25 -16.02
CA ASN A 129 -0.26 30.16 -17.10
C ASN A 129 0.50 29.92 -18.42
N GLU A 130 1.51 29.06 -18.43
CA GLU A 130 2.23 28.72 -19.66
C GLU A 130 1.39 27.74 -20.48
N LYS A 131 0.57 28.28 -21.39
CA LYS A 131 -0.29 27.51 -22.32
C LYS A 131 0.46 26.44 -23.11
N GLU A 132 1.78 26.57 -23.26
CA GLU A 132 2.64 25.58 -23.91
C GLU A 132 2.87 24.32 -23.05
N LEU A 133 2.77 24.41 -21.71
CA LEU A 133 2.95 23.26 -20.81
C LEU A 133 1.69 22.42 -20.65
N PHE A 134 0.51 23.01 -20.86
CA PHE A 134 -0.79 22.34 -20.78
C PHE A 134 -1.61 22.60 -22.05
N PRO A 135 -1.17 22.06 -23.21
CA PRO A 135 -1.98 22.10 -24.42
C PRO A 135 -3.34 21.45 -24.13
N GLU A 136 -4.42 22.05 -24.66
CA GLU A 136 -5.82 21.61 -24.47
C GLU A 136 -6.45 21.82 -23.08
N GLU A 137 -5.80 22.56 -22.18
CA GLU A 137 -6.28 22.81 -20.81
C GLU A 137 -6.29 21.59 -19.87
N ASP A 138 -5.68 20.48 -20.27
CA ASP A 138 -5.56 19.24 -19.50
C ASP A 138 -4.39 19.33 -18.51
N PHE A 139 -4.68 19.69 -17.25
CA PHE A 139 -3.68 19.83 -16.22
C PHE A 139 -3.24 18.45 -15.71
N ASN A 140 -1.94 18.19 -15.71
CA ASN A 140 -1.35 16.95 -15.20
C ASN A 140 -1.14 17.02 -13.67
N PRO A 141 -1.95 16.34 -12.83
CA PRO A 141 -1.78 16.40 -11.38
C PRO A 141 -0.46 15.78 -10.90
N LYS A 142 0.13 14.82 -11.63
CA LYS A 142 1.41 14.19 -11.21
C LYS A 142 2.56 15.19 -11.18
N PHE A 143 2.49 16.25 -11.98
CA PHE A 143 3.46 17.34 -11.95
C PHE A 143 3.57 17.95 -10.54
N VAL A 144 2.43 18.17 -9.89
CA VAL A 144 2.36 18.81 -8.57
C VAL A 144 3.02 17.96 -7.48
N ALA A 145 3.18 16.65 -7.69
CA ALA A 145 3.77 15.72 -6.71
C ALA A 145 5.23 16.04 -6.35
N ILE A 146 5.92 16.75 -7.24
CA ILE A 146 7.31 17.21 -7.01
C ILE A 146 7.35 18.49 -6.17
N PHE A 147 6.34 19.34 -6.33
CA PHE A 147 6.30 20.66 -5.73
C PHE A 147 5.65 20.67 -4.36
N ALA A 148 4.67 19.80 -4.14
CA ALA A 148 4.00 19.68 -2.86
C ALA A 148 4.52 18.47 -2.07
N ASP A 149 5.29 18.74 -1.03
CA ASP A 149 5.67 17.70 -0.08
C ASP A 149 4.43 17.10 0.59
N GLY A 150 4.32 15.77 0.57
CA GLY A 150 3.11 15.05 0.99
C GLY A 150 2.13 14.77 -0.14
N PHE A 151 2.27 15.38 -1.33
CA PHE A 151 1.49 15.02 -2.51
C PHE A 151 2.10 13.82 -3.25
N GLY A 152 2.09 12.67 -2.58
CA GLY A 152 2.41 11.38 -3.19
C GLY A 152 1.21 10.79 -3.92
N GLU A 153 1.28 9.49 -4.17
CA GLU A 153 0.21 8.75 -4.87
C GLU A 153 -1.07 8.69 -4.06
N ASP A 154 -0.96 8.69 -2.73
CA ASP A 154 -2.09 8.78 -1.81
C ASP A 154 -2.86 10.08 -2.02
N GLY A 155 -2.16 11.22 -1.91
CA GLY A 155 -2.80 12.53 -2.03
C GLY A 155 -3.41 12.75 -3.41
N ILE A 156 -2.77 12.26 -4.48
CA ILE A 156 -3.36 12.28 -5.83
C ILE A 156 -4.61 11.39 -5.87
N SER A 157 -4.56 10.18 -5.31
CA SER A 157 -5.69 9.25 -5.27
C SER A 157 -6.86 9.79 -4.48
N ASP A 158 -6.61 10.36 -3.30
CA ASP A 158 -7.61 10.94 -2.42
C ASP A 158 -8.28 12.16 -3.06
N LEU A 159 -7.47 13.06 -3.66
CA LEU A 159 -8.00 14.17 -4.45
C LEU A 159 -8.85 13.64 -5.60
N SER A 160 -8.36 12.62 -6.31
CA SER A 160 -9.07 12.01 -7.44
C SER A 160 -10.43 11.48 -7.02
N ALA A 161 -10.48 10.62 -6.00
CA ALA A 161 -11.70 10.06 -5.45
C ALA A 161 -12.70 11.15 -5.05
N ASN A 162 -12.26 12.18 -4.31
CA ASN A 162 -13.14 13.26 -3.88
C ASN A 162 -13.69 14.10 -5.05
N LEU A 163 -12.87 14.36 -6.08
CA LEU A 163 -13.30 15.10 -7.29
C LEU A 163 -14.29 14.29 -8.15
N ILE A 164 -14.30 12.97 -8.06
CA ILE A 164 -15.20 12.10 -8.83
C ILE A 164 -16.22 11.36 -7.96
N MET A 165 -16.41 11.78 -6.70
CA MET A 165 -17.18 11.01 -5.72
C MET A 165 -18.66 10.87 -6.11
N ASP A 166 -19.25 11.88 -6.73
CA ASP A 166 -20.59 11.83 -7.33
C ASP A 166 -20.74 10.73 -8.39
N TYR A 167 -19.71 10.58 -9.24
CA TYR A 167 -19.63 9.49 -10.21
C TYR A 167 -19.48 8.14 -9.50
N LEU A 168 -18.59 8.03 -8.51
CA LEU A 168 -18.39 6.78 -7.76
C LEU A 168 -19.64 6.34 -7.00
N ILE A 169 -20.41 7.27 -6.44
CA ILE A 169 -21.70 7.00 -5.81
C ILE A 169 -22.67 6.43 -6.85
N SER A 170 -22.80 7.09 -8.00
CA SER A 170 -23.70 6.65 -9.08
C SER A 170 -23.30 5.27 -9.62
N TYR A 171 -22.01 5.08 -9.87
CA TYR A 171 -21.41 3.80 -10.26
C TYR A 171 -21.68 2.70 -9.23
N THR A 172 -21.50 3.00 -7.94
CA THR A 172 -21.76 2.06 -6.84
C THR A 172 -23.22 1.63 -6.83
N LYS A 173 -24.18 2.57 -6.97
CA LYS A 173 -25.61 2.23 -7.08
C LYS A 173 -25.90 1.30 -8.25
N ILE A 174 -25.28 1.52 -9.41
CA ILE A 174 -25.44 0.67 -10.60
C ILE A 174 -24.93 -0.75 -10.33
N GLN A 175 -23.72 -0.88 -9.79
CA GLN A 175 -23.13 -2.19 -9.47
C GLN A 175 -23.91 -2.90 -8.37
N ALA A 176 -24.30 -2.19 -7.32
CA ALA A 176 -25.02 -2.76 -6.21
C ALA A 176 -26.42 -3.27 -6.65
N LYS A 177 -27.12 -2.54 -7.55
CA LYS A 177 -28.33 -3.06 -8.23
C LYS A 177 -28.05 -4.30 -9.07
N LYS A 178 -26.98 -4.31 -9.86
CA LYS A 178 -26.57 -5.46 -10.70
C LYS A 178 -26.35 -6.73 -9.87
N TRP A 179 -25.80 -6.57 -8.66
CA TRP A 179 -25.45 -7.69 -7.77
C TRP A 179 -26.48 -7.94 -6.65
N ASN A 180 -27.65 -7.31 -6.69
CA ASN A 180 -28.72 -7.42 -5.69
C ASN A 180 -28.24 -7.13 -4.25
N ILE A 181 -27.43 -6.09 -4.08
CA ILE A 181 -26.97 -5.60 -2.79
C ILE A 181 -27.96 -4.54 -2.31
N ASP A 182 -28.38 -4.61 -1.05
CA ASP A 182 -29.25 -3.59 -0.45
C ASP A 182 -28.50 -2.26 -0.22
N PHE A 183 -29.24 -1.15 -0.22
CA PHE A 183 -28.70 0.19 0.03
C PHE A 183 -29.44 0.88 1.17
N ASN A 184 -28.69 1.64 1.96
CA ASN A 184 -29.20 2.53 2.99
C ASN A 184 -28.80 3.98 2.66
N ILE A 185 -29.53 4.95 3.21
CA ILE A 185 -29.12 6.36 3.16
C ILE A 185 -27.98 6.53 4.17
N LEU A 186 -26.76 6.71 3.67
CA LEU A 186 -25.53 6.73 4.46
C LEU A 186 -24.72 8.00 4.21
N PRO A 187 -23.96 8.49 5.21
CA PRO A 187 -23.17 9.69 5.09
C PRO A 187 -21.89 9.44 4.29
N VAL A 188 -21.66 10.26 3.27
CA VAL A 188 -20.39 10.39 2.54
C VAL A 188 -19.69 11.64 3.05
N GLN A 189 -18.41 11.51 3.43
CA GLN A 189 -17.75 12.54 4.24
C GLN A 189 -17.55 13.87 3.56
N GLN A 190 -17.31 13.84 2.25
CA GLN A 190 -16.99 15.03 1.45
C GLN A 190 -17.24 14.73 -0.04
N THR A 191 -17.70 15.76 -0.76
CA THR A 191 -17.74 15.78 -2.23
C THR A 191 -17.27 17.16 -2.70
N PHE A 192 -17.01 17.32 -3.99
CA PHE A 192 -16.70 18.62 -4.59
C PHE A 192 -17.91 19.17 -5.34
N ASP A 193 -18.30 20.40 -5.04
CA ASP A 193 -19.34 21.12 -5.77
C ASP A 193 -18.70 21.88 -6.94
N TYR A 194 -19.03 21.49 -8.16
CA TYR A 194 -18.50 22.12 -9.38
C TYR A 194 -19.24 23.39 -9.80
N GLU A 195 -20.41 23.66 -9.23
CA GLU A 195 -21.13 24.93 -9.44
C GLU A 195 -20.54 26.02 -8.54
N GLU A 196 -20.40 25.72 -7.25
CA GLU A 196 -19.83 26.64 -6.25
C GLU A 196 -18.29 26.65 -6.24
N MET A 197 -17.66 25.66 -6.88
CA MET A 197 -16.21 25.48 -6.91
C MET A 197 -15.59 25.46 -5.51
N ASP A 198 -16.19 24.66 -4.61
CA ASP A 198 -15.73 24.44 -3.25
C ASP A 198 -16.14 23.05 -2.72
N TRP A 199 -15.57 22.64 -1.60
CA TRP A 199 -15.91 21.40 -0.93
C TRP A 199 -17.24 21.47 -0.19
N THR A 200 -18.05 20.40 -0.28
CA THR A 200 -19.27 20.28 0.53
C THR A 200 -19.00 19.58 1.87
N GLY A 201 -19.77 19.93 2.90
CA GLY A 201 -19.65 19.40 4.26
C GLY A 201 -20.16 17.97 4.48
N GLY A 202 -20.06 17.11 3.45
CA GLY A 202 -20.63 15.76 3.43
C GLY A 202 -22.07 15.72 2.92
N ILE A 203 -22.45 14.62 2.27
CA ILE A 203 -23.79 14.38 1.72
C ILE A 203 -24.33 13.05 2.21
N ASN A 204 -25.64 12.84 2.10
CA ASN A 204 -26.24 11.52 2.30
C ASN A 204 -26.55 10.89 0.93
N ALA A 205 -26.13 9.64 0.73
CA ALA A 205 -26.34 8.91 -0.52
C ALA A 205 -26.85 7.49 -0.23
N GLU A 206 -27.62 6.93 -1.16
CA GLU A 206 -28.03 5.53 -1.09
C GLU A 206 -26.85 4.63 -1.48
N LEU A 207 -26.24 3.96 -0.50
CA LEU A 207 -25.05 3.15 -0.69
C LEU A 207 -25.16 1.84 0.12
N PRO A 208 -24.44 0.78 -0.28
CA PRO A 208 -24.28 -0.41 0.55
C PRO A 208 -23.67 -0.05 1.90
N GLU A 209 -24.22 -0.59 2.98
CA GLU A 209 -23.69 -0.43 4.33
C GLU A 209 -22.54 -1.40 4.58
N ASN A 210 -21.48 -0.94 5.24
CA ASN A 210 -20.36 -1.79 5.60
C ASN A 210 -20.75 -2.73 6.76
N PRO A 211 -20.79 -4.06 6.55
CA PRO A 211 -21.22 -4.99 7.61
C PRO A 211 -20.22 -5.09 8.78
N LEU A 212 -18.97 -4.64 8.59
CA LEU A 212 -17.97 -4.59 9.65
C LEU A 212 -18.03 -3.28 10.45
N ARG A 213 -18.63 -2.24 9.88
CA ARG A 213 -18.77 -0.89 10.47
C ARG A 213 -20.17 -0.32 10.15
N PRO A 214 -21.19 -0.71 10.93
CA PRO A 214 -22.55 -0.21 10.74
C PRO A 214 -22.60 1.33 10.75
N GLY A 215 -23.37 1.91 9.83
CA GLY A 215 -23.49 3.34 9.59
C GLY A 215 -22.44 3.92 8.63
N GLU A 216 -21.43 3.16 8.22
CA GLU A 216 -20.46 3.59 7.21
C GLU A 216 -20.82 3.03 5.82
N PRO A 217 -20.75 3.84 4.75
CA PRO A 217 -20.97 3.34 3.39
C PRO A 217 -19.76 2.58 2.85
N VAL A 218 -20.03 1.71 1.87
CA VAL A 218 -19.01 1.14 0.97
C VAL A 218 -19.21 1.74 -0.41
N VAL A 219 -18.16 2.37 -0.95
CA VAL A 219 -18.13 2.92 -2.30
C VAL A 219 -17.24 2.06 -3.19
N PHE A 220 -17.79 1.60 -4.31
CA PHE A 220 -17.09 0.74 -5.25
C PHE A 220 -16.26 1.56 -6.22
N VAL A 221 -15.04 1.11 -6.49
CA VAL A 221 -14.14 1.76 -7.46
C VAL A 221 -13.96 0.85 -8.69
N PRO A 222 -14.17 1.35 -9.92
CA PRO A 222 -13.90 0.58 -11.13
C PRO A 222 -12.44 0.12 -11.18
N ARG A 223 -12.20 -1.15 -11.48
CA ARG A 223 -10.84 -1.74 -11.47
C ARG A 223 -9.89 -1.06 -12.43
N ARG A 224 -10.43 -0.64 -13.57
CA ARG A 224 -9.72 0.05 -14.66
C ARG A 224 -9.14 1.41 -14.24
N LEU A 225 -9.61 1.98 -13.13
CA LEU A 225 -9.12 3.25 -12.59
C LEU A 225 -8.03 3.07 -11.52
N LEU A 226 -7.71 1.83 -11.14
CA LEU A 226 -6.79 1.54 -10.05
C LEU A 226 -5.41 1.14 -10.56
N ARG A 227 -4.38 1.74 -9.95
CA ARG A 227 -2.97 1.41 -10.17
C ARG A 227 -2.28 1.08 -8.86
N SER A 228 -1.29 0.20 -8.91
CA SER A 228 -0.34 0.02 -7.80
C SER A 228 0.94 0.80 -8.06
N HIS A 229 1.51 1.42 -7.02
CA HIS A 229 2.78 2.11 -7.12
C HIS A 229 3.90 1.33 -6.44
N ASP A 230 4.81 0.78 -7.26
CA ASP A 230 5.96 0.02 -6.77
C ASP A 230 7.16 0.90 -6.38
N VAL A 231 7.20 2.11 -6.93
CA VAL A 231 8.23 3.14 -6.77
C VAL A 231 7.51 4.46 -6.57
N SER A 232 8.01 5.30 -5.66
CA SER A 232 7.36 6.59 -5.39
C SER A 232 7.41 7.51 -6.60
N GLU A 233 6.39 8.35 -6.81
CA GLU A 233 6.35 9.37 -7.87
C GLU A 233 7.51 10.36 -7.71
N LYS A 234 7.95 10.63 -6.48
CA LYS A 234 9.16 11.43 -6.20
C LYS A 234 10.42 10.76 -6.77
N ASP A 235 10.63 9.47 -6.53
CA ASP A 235 11.78 8.73 -7.07
C ASP A 235 11.73 8.64 -8.60
N LYS A 236 10.52 8.48 -9.17
CA LYS A 236 10.32 8.50 -10.63
C LYS A 236 10.67 9.87 -11.20
N ALA A 237 10.20 10.96 -10.57
CA ALA A 237 10.50 12.31 -10.97
C ALA A 237 11.99 12.61 -10.98
N VAL A 238 12.71 12.28 -9.88
CA VAL A 238 14.17 12.41 -9.81
C VAL A 238 14.83 11.68 -10.98
N LYS A 239 14.44 10.43 -11.24
CA LYS A 239 14.98 9.65 -12.37
C LYS A 239 14.70 10.29 -13.72
N LYS A 240 13.48 10.77 -13.96
CA LYS A 240 13.09 11.42 -15.22
C LYS A 240 13.90 12.70 -15.45
N VAL A 241 13.97 13.59 -14.46
CA VAL A 241 14.76 14.83 -14.56
C VAL A 241 16.23 14.55 -14.78
N ILE A 242 16.83 13.61 -14.04
CA ILE A 242 18.24 13.22 -14.26
C ILE A 242 18.43 12.59 -15.65
N GLY A 243 17.44 11.86 -16.16
CA GLY A 243 17.43 11.35 -17.53
C GLY A 243 17.48 12.49 -18.56
N ILE A 244 16.60 13.48 -18.42
CA ILE A 244 16.54 14.68 -19.28
C ILE A 244 17.88 15.42 -19.26
N LEU A 245 18.44 15.68 -18.08
CA LEU A 245 19.73 16.35 -17.94
C LEU A 245 20.88 15.59 -18.61
N ARG A 246 20.81 14.25 -18.68
CA ARG A 246 21.86 13.42 -19.31
C ARG A 246 21.79 13.39 -20.84
N GLN A 247 20.62 13.64 -21.41
CA GLN A 247 20.39 13.57 -22.86
C GLN A 247 20.92 14.79 -23.60
N ASP A 248 20.96 15.96 -22.94
CA ASP A 248 21.50 17.20 -23.49
C ASP A 248 22.92 17.47 -22.96
N GLN A 249 23.90 17.64 -23.86
CA GLN A 249 25.31 17.84 -23.47
C GLN A 249 25.55 19.15 -22.69
N ASN A 250 24.82 20.21 -23.03
CA ASN A 250 24.93 21.49 -22.34
C ASN A 250 24.35 21.40 -20.93
N LEU A 251 23.14 20.84 -20.79
CA LEU A 251 22.52 20.60 -19.48
C LEU A 251 23.37 19.66 -18.63
N LYS A 252 23.89 18.57 -19.20
CA LYS A 252 24.77 17.63 -18.51
C LYS A 252 26.02 18.29 -17.97
N SER A 253 26.67 19.15 -18.75
CA SER A 253 27.87 19.89 -18.32
C SER A 253 27.54 20.85 -17.18
N ARG A 254 26.44 21.60 -17.31
CA ARG A 254 25.99 22.60 -16.33
C ARG A 254 25.57 21.98 -14.99
N PHE A 255 24.89 20.83 -15.02
CA PHE A 255 24.39 20.13 -13.83
C PHE A 255 25.22 18.88 -13.46
N SER A 256 26.51 18.87 -13.78
CA SER A 256 27.40 17.71 -13.63
C SER A 256 27.46 17.15 -12.20
N ASN A 257 27.46 18.03 -11.18
CA ASN A 257 27.45 17.62 -9.76
C ASN A 257 26.25 16.75 -9.42
N LEU A 258 25.07 17.12 -9.93
CA LEU A 258 23.83 16.40 -9.66
C LEU A 258 23.73 15.10 -10.48
N VAL A 259 24.09 15.17 -11.76
CA VAL A 259 24.05 14.02 -12.69
C VAL A 259 24.94 12.86 -12.23
N ASN A 260 26.06 13.18 -11.56
CA ASN A 260 27.02 12.22 -11.04
C ASN A 260 26.67 11.70 -9.62
N LYS A 261 25.71 12.32 -8.94
CA LYS A 261 25.24 11.88 -7.63
C LYS A 261 24.44 10.57 -7.76
N PRO A 262 24.60 9.60 -6.84
CA PRO A 262 23.68 8.46 -6.80
C PRO A 262 22.25 8.95 -6.59
N ILE A 263 21.28 8.40 -7.34
CA ILE A 263 19.86 8.85 -7.31
C ILE A 263 19.31 8.91 -5.88
N ARG A 264 19.64 7.92 -5.04
CA ARG A 264 19.21 7.84 -3.64
C ARG A 264 19.70 8.98 -2.75
N ASP A 265 20.74 9.70 -3.18
CA ASP A 265 21.36 10.78 -2.42
C ASP A 265 20.89 12.14 -2.94
N ILE A 266 20.08 12.19 -4.01
CA ILE A 266 19.50 13.42 -4.58
C ILE A 266 18.28 13.83 -3.78
N ASN A 267 18.25 15.08 -3.31
CA ASN A 267 17.08 15.65 -2.66
C ASN A 267 16.06 16.13 -3.70
N VAL A 268 14.78 15.93 -3.43
CA VAL A 268 13.66 16.43 -4.25
C VAL A 268 13.72 17.95 -4.41
N GLU A 269 14.22 18.67 -3.41
CA GLU A 269 14.41 20.12 -3.49
C GLU A 269 15.43 20.53 -4.58
N GLU A 270 16.48 19.73 -4.80
CA GLU A 270 17.44 19.96 -5.90
C GLU A 270 16.75 19.83 -7.26
N ILE A 271 15.81 18.88 -7.38
CA ILE A 271 15.02 18.65 -8.60
C ILE A 271 14.00 19.77 -8.82
N ARG A 272 13.30 20.18 -7.75
CA ARG A 272 12.32 21.27 -7.78
C ARG A 272 12.95 22.57 -8.30
N ASN A 273 14.12 22.93 -7.76
CA ASN A 273 14.85 24.13 -8.19
C ASN A 273 15.23 24.10 -9.67
N ILE A 274 15.62 22.94 -10.20
CA ILE A 274 15.92 22.80 -11.64
C ILE A 274 14.68 22.99 -12.49
N LEU A 275 13.54 22.39 -12.12
CA LEU A 275 12.29 22.55 -12.85
C LEU A 275 11.76 23.99 -12.84
N ILE A 276 12.02 24.75 -11.77
CA ILE A 276 11.65 26.16 -11.67
C ILE A 276 12.55 27.04 -12.55
N THR A 277 13.85 26.75 -12.60
CA THR A 277 14.86 27.61 -13.23
C THR A 277 15.11 27.28 -14.71
N GLU A 278 14.92 26.03 -15.14
CA GLU A 278 15.22 25.56 -16.49
C GLU A 278 13.97 25.18 -17.28
N ASP A 279 13.51 26.10 -18.12
CA ASP A 279 12.29 25.95 -18.93
C ASP A 279 12.29 24.71 -19.84
N SER A 280 13.42 24.44 -20.49
CA SER A 280 13.58 23.28 -21.38
C SER A 280 13.47 21.96 -20.62
N VAL A 281 13.99 21.90 -19.40
CA VAL A 281 13.91 20.70 -18.54
C VAL A 281 12.48 20.48 -18.07
N LEU A 282 11.80 21.56 -17.68
CA LEU A 282 10.41 21.54 -17.30
C LEU A 282 9.51 21.04 -18.44
N LYS A 283 9.64 21.60 -19.64
CA LYS A 283 8.88 21.18 -20.84
C LYS A 283 9.10 19.71 -21.17
N ALA A 284 10.35 19.26 -21.15
CA ALA A 284 10.69 17.85 -21.36
C ALA A 284 10.13 16.95 -20.26
N PHE A 285 10.14 17.41 -19.01
CA PHE A 285 9.61 16.67 -17.87
C PHE A 285 8.09 16.48 -17.99
N VAL A 286 7.33 17.55 -18.24
CA VAL A 286 5.87 17.47 -18.43
C VAL A 286 5.53 16.56 -19.62
N SER A 287 6.22 16.70 -20.75
CA SER A 287 6.04 15.82 -21.92
C SER A 287 6.26 14.35 -21.55
N SER A 288 7.30 14.06 -20.76
CA SER A 288 7.61 12.69 -20.31
C SER A 288 6.58 12.11 -19.32
N LEU A 289 5.76 12.95 -18.66
CA LEU A 289 4.65 12.49 -17.83
C LEU A 289 3.44 12.10 -18.71
N GLU A 290 3.15 12.86 -19.76
CA GLU A 290 2.06 12.56 -20.71
C GLU A 290 2.32 11.29 -21.52
N GLU A 291 3.59 11.05 -21.89
CA GLU A 291 4.04 9.86 -22.62
C GLU A 291 4.15 8.61 -21.74
N GLU A 292 4.00 8.72 -20.42
CA GLU A 292 4.17 7.56 -19.54
C GLU A 292 3.15 6.47 -19.89
N ASP A 293 3.61 5.23 -20.05
CA ASP A 293 2.72 4.09 -20.20
C ASP A 293 2.06 3.79 -18.84
N ILE A 294 0.74 3.94 -18.79
CA ILE A 294 -0.06 3.90 -17.58
C ILE A 294 -1.10 2.82 -17.79
N ASN A 295 -0.87 1.71 -17.09
CA ASN A 295 -1.74 0.54 -17.10
C ASN A 295 -2.37 0.39 -15.71
N ALA A 296 -3.66 0.02 -15.72
CA ALA A 296 -4.37 -0.40 -14.51
C ALA A 296 -3.70 -1.64 -13.90
N TYR A 297 -3.92 -1.85 -12.61
CA TYR A 297 -3.44 -3.03 -11.91
C TYR A 297 -4.09 -4.29 -12.48
N ASP A 298 -3.25 -5.28 -12.80
CA ASP A 298 -3.70 -6.58 -13.32
C ASP A 298 -4.15 -7.47 -12.17
N PHE A 299 -5.44 -7.41 -11.86
CA PHE A 299 -6.05 -8.20 -10.80
C PHE A 299 -6.20 -9.69 -11.13
N GLN A 300 -6.06 -10.09 -12.40
CA GLN A 300 -6.05 -11.52 -12.74
C GLN A 300 -4.73 -12.16 -12.32
N LYS A 301 -3.62 -11.44 -12.53
CA LYS A 301 -2.31 -11.88 -12.05
C LYS A 301 -2.11 -11.63 -10.56
N ASP A 302 -2.68 -10.54 -10.04
CA ASP A 302 -2.60 -10.09 -8.64
C ASP A 302 -1.19 -10.24 -8.03
N LEU A 303 -0.17 -9.72 -8.73
CA LEU A 303 1.24 -9.92 -8.36
C LEU A 303 1.62 -9.34 -6.99
N LEU A 304 0.88 -8.34 -6.52
CA LEU A 304 1.07 -7.78 -5.17
C LEU A 304 0.21 -8.50 -4.12
N GLY A 305 -0.78 -9.28 -4.52
CA GLY A 305 -1.52 -10.13 -3.63
C GLY A 305 -2.70 -9.48 -2.90
N PHE A 306 -3.29 -8.42 -3.45
CA PHE A 306 -4.43 -7.73 -2.84
C PHE A 306 -5.68 -8.62 -2.71
N LEU A 307 -5.77 -9.69 -3.51
CA LEU A 307 -6.84 -10.69 -3.46
C LEU A 307 -6.39 -12.00 -2.78
N ALA A 308 -5.28 -12.00 -2.05
CA ALA A 308 -4.73 -13.21 -1.44
C ALA A 308 -5.72 -13.92 -0.51
N LEU A 309 -6.52 -13.17 0.25
CA LEU A 309 -7.52 -13.73 1.17
C LEU A 309 -8.56 -14.57 0.41
N LYS A 310 -9.09 -14.03 -0.69
CA LYS A 310 -10.02 -14.72 -1.59
C LYS A 310 -9.35 -15.93 -2.26
N ARG A 311 -8.12 -15.77 -2.75
CA ARG A 311 -7.35 -16.88 -3.37
C ARG A 311 -7.15 -18.07 -2.43
N HIS A 312 -7.06 -17.83 -1.12
CA HIS A 312 -6.87 -18.87 -0.12
C HIS A 312 -8.13 -19.26 0.66
N GLU A 313 -9.30 -18.69 0.36
CA GLU A 313 -10.55 -18.88 1.12
C GLU A 313 -10.87 -20.36 1.36
N HIS A 314 -10.79 -21.16 0.30
CA HIS A 314 -11.11 -22.59 0.32
C HIS A 314 -9.89 -23.51 0.43
N ALA A 315 -8.69 -22.96 0.65
CA ALA A 315 -7.43 -23.73 0.61
C ALA A 315 -7.35 -24.85 1.66
N PHE A 316 -8.16 -24.77 2.72
CA PHE A 316 -8.16 -25.71 3.85
C PHE A 316 -9.53 -26.30 4.13
N ASP A 317 -10.48 -26.28 3.18
CA ASP A 317 -11.83 -26.79 3.41
C ASP A 317 -11.87 -28.28 3.76
N ASP A 318 -11.00 -29.07 3.13
CA ASP A 318 -10.86 -30.50 3.38
C ASP A 318 -9.98 -30.84 4.61
N LEU A 319 -9.45 -29.82 5.30
CA LEU A 319 -8.58 -30.02 6.45
C LEU A 319 -9.38 -30.56 7.64
N LYS A 320 -9.07 -31.78 8.05
CA LYS A 320 -9.60 -32.36 9.30
C LYS A 320 -8.81 -31.78 10.47
N VAL A 321 -9.48 -31.02 11.32
CA VAL A 321 -8.88 -30.34 12.47
C VAL A 321 -9.32 -30.94 13.80
N GLU A 322 -8.38 -31.07 14.72
CA GLU A 322 -8.66 -31.40 16.12
C GLU A 322 -9.03 -30.13 16.90
N ALA A 323 -9.87 -30.28 17.94
CA ALA A 323 -10.26 -29.14 18.77
C ALA A 323 -9.05 -28.61 19.58
N ILE A 324 -8.85 -27.28 19.57
CA ILE A 324 -7.86 -26.64 20.43
C ILE A 324 -8.36 -26.63 21.88
N SER A 325 -7.65 -27.34 22.74
CA SER A 325 -7.98 -27.48 24.17
C SER A 325 -6.99 -26.79 25.10
N SER A 326 -5.75 -26.58 24.65
CA SER A 326 -4.63 -26.04 25.44
C SER A 326 -3.68 -25.17 24.59
N CYS A 327 -2.72 -24.53 25.27
CA CYS A 327 -1.65 -23.79 24.60
C CYS A 327 -0.74 -24.72 23.79
N ALA A 328 -0.54 -25.96 24.25
CA ALA A 328 0.27 -26.96 23.56
C ALA A 328 -0.40 -27.41 22.25
N THR A 329 -1.72 -27.64 22.25
CA THR A 329 -2.46 -27.97 21.02
C THR A 329 -2.50 -26.77 20.06
N LEU A 330 -2.63 -25.53 20.55
CA LEU A 330 -2.54 -24.34 19.69
C LEU A 330 -1.16 -24.25 19.02
N LEU A 331 -0.08 -24.49 19.78
CA LEU A 331 1.28 -24.48 19.25
C LEU A 331 1.47 -25.58 18.21
N LYS A 332 0.99 -26.81 18.48
CA LYS A 332 1.03 -27.93 17.52
C LYS A 332 0.41 -27.51 16.18
N GLU A 333 -0.84 -27.03 16.19
CA GLU A 333 -1.53 -26.64 14.95
C GLU A 333 -0.90 -25.42 14.28
N THR A 334 -0.28 -24.52 15.05
CA THR A 334 0.49 -23.40 14.48
C THR A 334 1.75 -23.89 13.76
N MET A 335 2.43 -24.88 14.31
CA MET A 335 3.59 -25.49 13.66
C MET A 335 3.18 -26.32 12.42
N VAL A 336 2.01 -26.98 12.45
CA VAL A 336 1.42 -27.64 11.27
C VAL A 336 1.18 -26.63 10.15
N PHE A 337 0.56 -25.48 10.46
CA PHE A 337 0.36 -24.41 9.49
C PHE A 337 1.69 -23.94 8.87
N ILE A 338 2.70 -23.69 9.70
CA ILE A 338 4.02 -23.24 9.23
C ILE A 338 4.70 -24.32 8.38
N ASP A 339 4.57 -25.60 8.74
CA ASP A 339 5.10 -26.70 7.94
C ASP A 339 4.41 -26.79 6.58
N ILE A 340 3.09 -26.61 6.50
CA ILE A 340 2.37 -26.51 5.23
C ILE A 340 2.94 -25.37 4.37
N VAL A 341 3.09 -24.17 4.94
CA VAL A 341 3.67 -23.03 4.21
C VAL A 341 5.09 -23.34 3.74
N LYS A 342 5.90 -24.00 4.57
CA LYS A 342 7.25 -24.41 4.23
C LYS A 342 7.26 -25.44 3.10
N GLN A 343 6.43 -26.48 3.16
CA GLN A 343 6.32 -27.49 2.11
C GLN A 343 5.85 -26.89 0.78
N GLU A 344 4.85 -26.00 0.82
CA GLU A 344 4.36 -25.33 -0.39
C GLU A 344 5.46 -24.53 -1.09
N ASN A 345 6.28 -23.84 -0.30
CA ASN A 345 7.33 -22.97 -0.84
C ASN A 345 8.62 -23.73 -1.20
N GLU A 346 9.02 -24.74 -0.43
CA GLU A 346 10.30 -25.42 -0.62
C GLU A 346 10.24 -26.62 -1.56
N VAL A 347 9.09 -27.32 -1.57
CA VAL A 347 8.92 -28.61 -2.27
C VAL A 347 8.02 -28.46 -3.48
N ARG A 348 6.93 -27.70 -3.35
CA ARG A 348 5.94 -27.48 -4.41
C ARG A 348 6.22 -26.17 -5.15
N ASP A 349 5.22 -25.67 -5.86
CA ASP A 349 5.34 -24.50 -6.73
C ASP A 349 5.14 -23.15 -6.02
N GLY A 350 4.96 -23.14 -4.69
CA GLY A 350 4.73 -21.92 -3.91
C GLY A 350 5.87 -20.91 -4.01
N TRP A 351 7.12 -21.35 -4.20
CA TRP A 351 8.24 -20.44 -4.44
C TRP A 351 8.05 -19.56 -5.68
N LYS A 352 7.26 -19.99 -6.68
CA LYS A 352 7.02 -19.16 -7.88
C LYS A 352 6.33 -17.84 -7.51
N ALA A 353 5.41 -17.87 -6.55
CA ALA A 353 4.72 -16.68 -6.05
C ALA A 353 5.63 -15.76 -5.20
N ALA A 354 6.79 -16.26 -4.77
CA ALA A 354 7.80 -15.47 -4.07
C ALA A 354 8.75 -14.70 -5.03
N TRP A 355 8.52 -14.78 -6.34
CA TRP A 355 9.34 -14.14 -7.38
C TRP A 355 8.52 -13.40 -8.42
N THR A 356 9.15 -12.45 -9.10
CA THR A 356 8.57 -11.83 -10.30
C THR A 356 8.35 -12.88 -11.40
N PRO A 357 7.40 -12.69 -12.33
CA PRO A 357 7.08 -13.69 -13.36
C PRO A 357 8.28 -14.14 -14.22
N ASP A 358 9.24 -13.24 -14.46
CA ASP A 358 10.49 -13.50 -15.17
C ASP A 358 11.59 -14.15 -14.29
N LEU A 359 11.28 -14.39 -13.02
CA LEU A 359 12.19 -14.88 -11.97
C LEU A 359 13.44 -14.00 -11.79
N ALA A 360 13.38 -12.73 -12.21
CA ALA A 360 14.50 -11.81 -12.10
C ALA A 360 14.70 -11.29 -10.68
N LYS A 361 13.64 -11.11 -9.90
CA LYS A 361 13.72 -10.58 -8.53
C LYS A 361 12.74 -11.29 -7.59
N PRO A 362 13.12 -11.51 -6.32
CA PRO A 362 12.17 -11.95 -5.30
C PRO A 362 11.17 -10.82 -5.00
N VAL A 363 9.92 -11.17 -4.69
CA VAL A 363 8.90 -10.19 -4.29
C VAL A 363 9.27 -9.45 -3.00
N LYS A 364 8.61 -8.33 -2.73
CA LYS A 364 8.76 -7.58 -1.47
C LYS A 364 8.29 -8.44 -0.29
N GLU A 365 8.91 -8.26 0.88
CA GLU A 365 8.51 -8.98 2.13
C GLU A 365 7.02 -8.79 2.42
N GLU A 366 6.50 -7.59 2.19
CA GLU A 366 5.08 -7.25 2.34
C GLU A 366 4.15 -8.13 1.49
N VAL A 367 4.53 -8.44 0.24
CA VAL A 367 3.73 -9.27 -0.68
C VAL A 367 3.71 -10.72 -0.20
N PHE A 368 4.87 -11.25 0.21
CA PHE A 368 4.92 -12.59 0.79
C PHE A 368 4.13 -12.65 2.11
N GLY A 369 4.31 -11.66 2.98
CA GLY A 369 3.59 -11.54 4.25
C GLY A 369 2.08 -11.46 4.05
N ARG A 370 1.59 -10.76 3.01
CA ARG A 370 0.16 -10.71 2.67
C ARG A 370 -0.39 -12.08 2.31
N ASN A 371 0.29 -12.84 1.45
CA ASN A 371 -0.11 -14.22 1.12
C ASN A 371 -0.01 -15.15 2.34
N PHE A 372 1.07 -15.03 3.14
CA PHE A 372 1.26 -15.81 4.37
C PHE A 372 0.14 -15.58 5.39
N ARG A 373 -0.25 -14.32 5.61
CA ARG A 373 -1.38 -13.97 6.49
C ARG A 373 -2.72 -14.44 5.94
N ALA A 374 -2.93 -14.36 4.62
CA ALA A 374 -4.14 -14.89 3.99
C ALA A 374 -4.27 -16.41 4.15
N MET A 375 -3.19 -17.16 3.93
CA MET A 375 -3.15 -18.60 4.21
C MET A 375 -3.40 -18.89 5.69
N GLY A 376 -2.79 -18.12 6.59
CA GLY A 376 -2.98 -18.25 8.03
C GLY A 376 -4.44 -18.02 8.44
N PHE A 377 -5.05 -16.95 7.94
CA PHE A 377 -6.46 -16.68 8.19
C PHE A 377 -7.35 -17.85 7.75
N SER A 378 -7.15 -18.35 6.52
CA SER A 378 -7.91 -19.48 6.01
C SER A 378 -7.71 -20.75 6.85
N PHE A 379 -6.47 -21.08 7.23
CA PHE A 379 -6.16 -22.23 8.08
C PHE A 379 -6.81 -22.11 9.47
N PHE A 380 -6.62 -20.98 10.15
CA PHE A 380 -7.11 -20.80 11.52
C PHE A 380 -8.63 -20.57 11.59
N SER A 381 -9.28 -20.22 10.48
CA SER A 381 -10.74 -20.17 10.38
C SER A 381 -11.41 -21.50 10.73
N LYS A 382 -10.70 -22.63 10.52
CA LYS A 382 -11.17 -23.98 10.82
C LYS A 382 -11.26 -24.28 12.31
N PHE A 383 -10.71 -23.42 13.17
CA PHE A 383 -10.73 -23.57 14.62
C PHE A 383 -11.63 -22.50 15.26
N PRO A 384 -12.91 -22.81 15.60
CA PRO A 384 -13.86 -21.82 16.10
C PRO A 384 -13.38 -21.09 17.36
N THR A 385 -12.65 -21.77 18.24
CA THR A 385 -12.13 -21.24 19.52
C THR A 385 -10.84 -20.43 19.41
N VAL A 386 -10.24 -20.36 18.22
CA VAL A 386 -8.97 -19.65 17.98
C VAL A 386 -9.22 -18.33 17.29
N SER A 387 -8.69 -17.23 17.81
CA SER A 387 -8.66 -15.95 17.10
C SER A 387 -7.33 -15.80 16.37
N PHE A 388 -7.38 -15.46 15.08
CA PHE A 388 -6.24 -15.06 14.27
C PHE A 388 -6.27 -13.55 14.10
N ILE A 389 -5.18 -12.87 14.48
CA ILE A 389 -5.08 -11.40 14.43
C ILE A 389 -3.89 -11.04 13.54
N PRO A 390 -4.12 -10.67 12.26
CA PRO A 390 -3.05 -10.20 11.39
C PRO A 390 -2.57 -8.82 11.84
N GLN A 391 -1.30 -8.51 11.56
CA GLN A 391 -0.70 -7.17 11.74
C GLN A 391 -1.03 -6.56 13.11
N THR A 392 -0.77 -7.32 14.18
CA THR A 392 -1.13 -6.90 15.55
C THR A 392 -0.29 -5.70 15.95
N GLY A 393 -0.95 -4.56 16.21
CA GLY A 393 -0.33 -3.33 16.68
C GLY A 393 0.19 -3.47 18.12
N THR A 394 1.44 -3.06 18.34
CA THR A 394 2.12 -3.18 19.65
C THR A 394 2.69 -1.83 20.13
N GLY A 395 2.33 -0.73 19.46
CA GLY A 395 2.90 0.60 19.70
C GLY A 395 4.25 0.85 19.03
N ASN A 396 5.06 -0.18 18.77
CA ASN A 396 6.39 -0.08 18.15
C ASN A 396 6.48 -0.78 16.77
N GLY A 397 5.36 -0.81 16.05
CA GLY A 397 5.20 -1.53 14.78
C GLY A 397 4.23 -2.70 14.88
N LEU A 398 4.20 -3.51 13.82
CA LEU A 398 3.19 -4.52 13.59
C LEU A 398 3.85 -5.89 13.51
N LEU A 399 3.41 -6.78 14.40
CA LEU A 399 3.70 -8.21 14.32
C LEU A 399 2.94 -8.82 13.15
N ASP A 400 3.54 -9.69 12.33
CA ASP A 400 2.85 -10.29 11.19
C ASP A 400 1.50 -10.90 11.55
N PHE A 401 1.44 -11.77 12.55
CA PHE A 401 0.17 -12.13 13.18
C PHE A 401 0.34 -12.73 14.57
N ALA A 402 -0.76 -12.75 15.31
CA ALA A 402 -0.93 -13.51 16.53
C ALA A 402 -2.05 -14.54 16.39
N VAL A 403 -1.87 -15.70 17.02
CA VAL A 403 -2.96 -16.66 17.25
C VAL A 403 -3.25 -16.82 18.73
N ILE A 404 -4.53 -16.79 19.07
CA ILE A 404 -5.00 -16.68 20.45
C ILE A 404 -6.02 -17.76 20.75
N TYR A 405 -5.81 -18.48 21.85
CA TYR A 405 -6.79 -19.36 22.46
C TYR A 405 -6.82 -19.10 23.97
N LYS A 406 -7.97 -18.64 24.49
CA LYS A 406 -8.11 -18.21 25.89
C LYS A 406 -6.99 -17.25 26.30
N ASN A 407 -6.14 -17.65 27.24
CA ASN A 407 -4.99 -16.87 27.71
C ASN A 407 -3.66 -17.24 27.04
N CYS A 408 -3.65 -18.17 26.10
CA CYS A 408 -2.49 -18.52 25.30
C CYS A 408 -2.45 -17.65 24.05
N ARG A 409 -1.30 -17.05 23.81
CA ARG A 409 -1.03 -16.19 22.66
C ARG A 409 0.29 -16.64 22.05
N ILE A 410 0.31 -16.84 20.74
CA ILE A 410 1.51 -17.17 19.98
C ILE A 410 1.76 -16.01 19.02
N ALA A 411 2.95 -15.41 19.13
CA ALA A 411 3.38 -14.33 18.25
C ALA A 411 4.21 -14.89 17.09
N VAL A 412 3.89 -14.50 15.86
CA VAL A 412 4.62 -14.93 14.66
C VAL A 412 5.11 -13.70 13.90
N GLU A 413 6.42 -13.62 13.68
CA GLU A 413 7.09 -12.52 12.97
C GLU A 413 7.85 -13.06 11.78
N LEU A 414 7.67 -12.46 10.61
CA LEU A 414 8.36 -12.81 9.38
C LEU A 414 9.39 -11.73 9.00
N LYS A 415 10.58 -12.15 8.56
CA LYS A 415 11.57 -11.28 7.93
C LYS A 415 12.21 -11.88 6.68
N LYS A 416 12.58 -11.02 5.75
CA LYS A 416 13.37 -11.38 4.58
C LYS A 416 14.85 -11.42 4.95
N LEU A 417 15.45 -12.60 4.94
CA LEU A 417 16.81 -12.83 5.40
C LEU A 417 17.88 -12.07 4.58
N CYS A 418 17.55 -11.70 3.34
CA CYS A 418 18.45 -10.92 2.50
C CYS A 418 18.60 -9.45 2.96
N ASN A 419 17.64 -8.92 3.73
CA ASN A 419 17.64 -7.53 4.16
C ASN A 419 18.70 -7.30 5.25
N ASN A 420 19.80 -6.65 4.88
CA ASN A 420 20.93 -6.36 5.76
C ASN A 420 21.10 -4.85 5.99
N SER A 421 20.06 -4.07 5.71
CA SER A 421 20.06 -2.66 6.06
C SER A 421 20.22 -2.54 7.58
N LEU A 422 21.06 -1.59 8.01
CA LEU A 422 21.25 -1.30 9.42
C LEU A 422 20.04 -0.53 9.93
N THR A 423 19.43 -1.03 11.00
CA THR A 423 18.20 -0.49 11.58
C THR A 423 18.27 -0.45 13.10
N GLY A 424 17.55 0.50 13.70
CA GLY A 424 17.52 0.73 15.13
C GLY A 424 18.77 1.42 15.67
N ASP A 425 18.78 1.70 16.97
CA ASP A 425 19.89 2.33 17.68
C ASP A 425 20.24 1.49 18.93
N PRO A 426 21.48 0.96 19.07
CA PRO A 426 22.55 0.97 18.07
C PRO A 426 22.19 0.14 16.81
N PRO A 427 22.79 0.43 15.65
CA PRO A 427 22.41 -0.21 14.39
C PRO A 427 22.69 -1.72 14.37
N LEU A 428 21.67 -2.51 14.00
CA LEU A 428 21.77 -3.95 13.72
C LEU A 428 21.25 -4.24 12.31
N ALA A 429 21.75 -5.29 11.67
CA ALA A 429 21.16 -5.79 10.43
C ALA A 429 19.66 -6.08 10.64
N ALA A 430 18.80 -5.71 9.69
CA ALA A 430 17.35 -5.77 9.86
C ALA A 430 16.81 -7.13 10.34
N TYR A 431 17.37 -8.27 9.88
CA TYR A 431 16.97 -9.60 10.36
C TYR A 431 17.43 -9.86 11.81
N LEU A 432 18.59 -9.37 12.25
CA LEU A 432 19.00 -9.47 13.65
C LEU A 432 18.20 -8.51 14.54
N HIS A 433 17.93 -7.31 14.04
CA HIS A 433 17.06 -6.34 14.71
C HIS A 433 15.66 -6.93 14.95
N GLY A 434 15.13 -7.66 13.96
CA GLY A 434 13.86 -8.37 14.05
C GLY A 434 13.79 -9.32 15.25
N ILE A 435 14.74 -10.24 15.37
CA ILE A 435 14.74 -11.21 16.48
C ILE A 435 15.20 -10.63 17.81
N LYS A 436 16.21 -9.75 17.83
CA LYS A 436 16.79 -9.23 19.09
C LYS A 436 16.00 -8.07 19.70
N ARG A 437 15.15 -7.37 18.93
CA ARG A 437 14.44 -6.18 19.42
C ARG A 437 12.95 -6.17 19.09
N GLN A 438 12.59 -6.31 17.81
CA GLN A 438 11.18 -6.17 17.39
C GLN A 438 10.31 -7.28 18.00
N LEU A 439 10.67 -8.54 17.80
CA LEU A 439 9.91 -9.68 18.31
C LEU A 439 9.81 -9.68 19.85
N PRO A 440 10.89 -9.45 20.63
CA PRO A 440 10.78 -9.28 22.08
C PRO A 440 9.78 -8.20 22.50
N ASN A 441 9.83 -7.02 21.87
CA ASN A 441 8.87 -5.95 22.16
C ASN A 441 7.43 -6.40 21.86
N TYR A 442 7.21 -7.08 20.73
CA TYR A 442 5.89 -7.58 20.36
C TYR A 442 5.36 -8.62 21.34
N VAL A 443 6.23 -9.55 21.78
CA VAL A 443 5.90 -10.57 22.78
C VAL A 443 5.52 -9.95 24.11
N LEU A 444 6.23 -8.91 24.56
CA LEU A 444 5.95 -8.22 25.82
C LEU A 444 4.65 -7.41 25.78
N CYS A 445 4.37 -6.73 24.66
CA CYS A 445 3.14 -5.96 24.48
C CYS A 445 1.90 -6.85 24.35
N LEU A 446 2.03 -8.02 23.71
CA LEU A 446 0.94 -9.00 23.52
C LEU A 446 0.78 -9.98 24.71
N PRO A 447 1.56 -9.85 25.79
CA PRO A 447 2.07 -10.98 26.58
C PRO A 447 1.93 -12.38 25.93
N ALA A 448 2.72 -12.65 24.89
CA ALA A 448 2.72 -13.95 24.22
C ALA A 448 3.39 -15.04 25.09
N LYS A 449 2.83 -16.25 25.08
CA LYS A 449 3.44 -17.43 25.76
C LYS A 449 4.49 -18.11 24.89
N VAL A 450 4.36 -17.98 23.57
CA VAL A 450 5.29 -18.56 22.59
C VAL A 450 5.53 -17.55 21.50
N ALA A 451 6.75 -17.51 20.97
CA ALA A 451 7.12 -16.71 19.82
C ALA A 451 7.71 -17.59 18.72
N ILE A 452 7.44 -17.23 17.46
CA ILE A 452 8.00 -17.89 16.29
C ILE A 452 8.57 -16.81 15.38
N TYR A 453 9.88 -16.87 15.18
CA TYR A 453 10.60 -16.01 14.24
C TYR A 453 10.78 -16.79 12.93
N LEU A 454 10.19 -16.28 11.86
CA LEU A 454 10.26 -16.85 10.52
C LEU A 454 11.16 -16.00 9.65
N THR A 455 11.99 -16.66 8.85
CA THR A 455 12.68 -15.98 7.75
C THR A 455 12.41 -16.63 6.41
N ILE A 456 12.23 -15.79 5.39
CA ILE A 456 12.31 -16.24 3.99
C ILE A 456 13.72 -15.98 3.46
N GLN A 457 14.28 -16.98 2.80
CA GLN A 457 15.56 -16.87 2.11
C GLN A 457 15.43 -17.19 0.63
N HIS A 458 16.31 -16.57 -0.15
CA HIS A 458 16.49 -16.84 -1.57
C HIS A 458 17.98 -16.78 -1.93
N TYR A 459 18.36 -17.04 -3.18
CA TYR A 459 19.73 -16.85 -3.65
C TYR A 459 20.23 -15.41 -3.44
N ARG A 460 21.51 -15.27 -3.09
CA ARG A 460 22.19 -14.03 -2.68
C ARG A 460 22.39 -13.04 -3.84
N ASP A 461 22.44 -13.54 -5.07
CA ASP A 461 22.62 -12.77 -6.29
C ASP A 461 21.91 -13.50 -7.44
N THR A 462 21.08 -12.80 -8.20
CA THR A 462 20.38 -13.32 -9.37
C THR A 462 21.37 -13.78 -10.46
N ARG A 463 22.61 -13.27 -10.41
CA ARG A 463 23.74 -13.66 -11.28
C ARG A 463 24.62 -14.79 -10.73
N ARG A 464 24.52 -15.13 -9.43
CA ARG A 464 25.26 -16.25 -8.80
C ARG A 464 24.27 -17.20 -8.10
N ARG A 465 23.49 -17.90 -8.92
CA ARG A 465 22.60 -18.99 -8.48
C ARG A 465 23.40 -20.02 -7.67
N GLY A 466 22.94 -20.38 -6.47
CA GLY A 466 23.55 -21.41 -5.63
C GLY A 466 24.25 -20.95 -4.34
N LYS A 467 24.42 -19.65 -4.08
CA LYS A 467 24.78 -19.13 -2.75
C LYS A 467 23.53 -18.56 -2.07
N ASN A 468 23.09 -19.15 -0.97
CA ASN A 468 21.94 -18.69 -0.17
C ASN A 468 22.40 -17.81 1.02
N HIS A 469 21.51 -17.60 1.99
CA HIS A 469 21.77 -16.80 3.18
C HIS A 469 22.00 -17.67 4.44
N ASP A 470 22.48 -18.91 4.29
CA ASP A 470 22.63 -19.86 5.41
C ASP A 470 23.50 -19.32 6.55
N SER A 471 24.53 -18.52 6.25
CA SER A 471 25.36 -17.89 7.30
C SER A 471 24.52 -16.98 8.20
N ARG A 472 23.57 -16.23 7.63
CA ARG A 472 22.67 -15.34 8.40
C ARG A 472 21.64 -16.13 9.19
N ALA A 473 21.15 -17.25 8.63
CA ALA A 473 20.31 -18.17 9.38
C ALA A 473 21.05 -18.75 10.60
N ASN A 474 22.35 -19.05 10.47
CA ASN A 474 23.18 -19.48 11.59
C ASN A 474 23.40 -18.37 12.63
N GLU A 475 23.57 -17.12 12.21
CA GLU A 475 23.63 -15.97 13.13
C GLU A 475 22.34 -15.84 13.96
N ILE A 476 21.18 -16.04 13.34
CA ILE A 476 19.90 -16.05 14.06
C ILE A 476 19.87 -17.21 15.06
N ARG A 477 20.19 -18.44 14.61
CA ARG A 477 20.23 -19.63 15.49
C ARG A 477 21.10 -19.41 16.72
N ALA A 478 22.25 -18.75 16.56
CA ALA A 478 23.19 -18.49 17.63
C ALA A 478 22.63 -17.54 18.73
N VAL A 479 21.63 -16.71 18.41
CA VAL A 479 21.04 -15.75 19.37
C VAL A 479 19.68 -16.17 19.90
N VAL A 480 19.07 -17.27 19.42
CA VAL A 480 17.72 -17.70 19.85
C VAL A 480 17.66 -17.92 21.36
N ASP A 481 18.61 -18.67 21.94
CA ASP A 481 18.60 -19.00 23.38
C ASP A 481 18.87 -17.77 24.26
N GLU A 482 19.74 -16.85 23.80
CA GLU A 482 19.99 -15.56 24.44
C GLU A 482 18.70 -14.75 24.52
N VAL A 483 18.02 -14.57 23.38
CA VAL A 483 16.78 -13.79 23.28
C VAL A 483 15.65 -14.46 24.07
N LYS A 484 15.52 -15.79 24.02
CA LYS A 484 14.55 -16.55 24.80
C LYS A 484 14.72 -16.29 26.30
N THR A 485 15.95 -16.32 26.78
CA THR A 485 16.29 -16.04 28.18
C THR A 485 15.94 -14.60 28.56
N GLU A 486 16.25 -13.65 27.68
CA GLU A 486 15.94 -12.24 27.88
C GLU A 486 14.42 -12.01 27.99
N ILE A 487 13.63 -12.52 27.04
CA ILE A 487 12.17 -12.40 27.08
C ILE A 487 11.64 -13.03 28.37
N LYS A 488 12.09 -14.24 28.72
CA LYS A 488 11.63 -14.95 29.92
C LYS A 488 11.94 -14.21 31.22
N SER A 489 13.06 -13.49 31.28
CA SER A 489 13.41 -12.65 32.43
C SER A 489 12.42 -11.49 32.64
N LYS A 490 11.87 -10.94 31.55
CA LYS A 490 10.91 -9.82 31.56
C LYS A 490 9.45 -10.30 31.62
N LEU A 491 9.17 -11.49 31.11
CA LEU A 491 7.86 -12.13 31.07
C LEU A 491 7.98 -13.59 31.53
N PRO A 492 7.90 -13.87 32.85
CA PRO A 492 8.09 -15.23 33.38
C PRO A 492 7.12 -16.29 32.83
N SER A 493 5.96 -15.87 32.32
CA SER A 493 4.97 -16.74 31.67
C SER A 493 5.34 -17.14 30.24
N PHE A 494 6.43 -16.62 29.69
CA PHE A 494 6.95 -16.99 28.37
C PHE A 494 7.58 -18.38 28.40
N ASN A 495 7.17 -19.23 27.48
CA ASN A 495 7.59 -20.62 27.40
C ASN A 495 8.79 -20.79 26.47
N ASP A 496 8.64 -20.39 25.20
CA ASP A 496 9.60 -20.73 24.16
C ASP A 496 9.63 -19.78 22.95
N LEU A 497 10.78 -19.77 22.28
CA LEU A 497 11.05 -19.05 21.03
C LEU A 497 11.54 -20.05 19.97
N TYR A 498 10.83 -20.13 18.85
CA TYR A 498 11.22 -20.98 17.71
C TYR A 498 11.76 -20.14 16.57
N TYR A 499 12.80 -20.63 15.89
CA TYR A 499 13.29 -20.06 14.64
C TYR A 499 13.13 -21.04 13.48
N ILE A 500 12.50 -20.60 12.40
CA ILE A 500 12.27 -21.40 11.20
C ILE A 500 12.68 -20.58 9.96
N ASN A 501 13.44 -21.20 9.07
CA ASN A 501 13.85 -20.61 7.79
C ASN A 501 13.14 -21.33 6.64
N ILE A 502 12.59 -20.55 5.70
CA ILE A 502 11.86 -21.02 4.52
C ILE A 502 12.66 -20.63 3.27
N ASP A 503 13.12 -21.62 2.50
CA ASP A 503 13.86 -21.43 1.26
C ASP A 503 12.93 -21.29 0.05
N VAL A 504 12.66 -20.04 -0.34
CA VAL A 504 11.87 -19.67 -1.51
C VAL A 504 12.74 -19.52 -2.77
N SER A 505 13.93 -20.10 -2.81
CA SER A 505 14.81 -20.03 -3.97
C SER A 505 14.23 -20.76 -5.19
N PRO A 506 14.37 -20.22 -6.42
CA PRO A 506 13.89 -20.87 -7.64
C PRO A 506 14.46 -22.26 -7.82
N LYS A 507 13.57 -23.24 -7.98
CA LYS A 507 13.97 -24.64 -8.16
C LYS A 507 14.17 -24.92 -9.65
N LYS A 508 15.21 -25.69 -9.99
CA LYS A 508 15.43 -26.13 -11.38
C LYS A 508 14.38 -27.21 -11.72
N SER A 509 13.89 -27.20 -12.96
CA SER A 509 13.07 -28.30 -13.44
C SER A 509 13.89 -29.60 -13.40
N PRO A 510 13.37 -30.70 -12.84
CA PRO A 510 14.07 -32.00 -12.83
C PRO A 510 14.45 -32.47 -14.25
N SER A 511 13.70 -32.03 -15.27
CA SER A 511 13.98 -32.33 -16.69
C SER A 511 15.19 -31.60 -17.29
N LYS A 512 15.77 -30.63 -16.55
CA LYS A 512 16.88 -29.78 -17.00
C LYS A 512 18.10 -29.85 -16.07
N VAL A 513 18.14 -30.84 -15.17
CA VAL A 513 19.24 -31.08 -14.21
C VAL A 513 20.18 -32.15 -14.75
#